data_AF-A0A832TN21-F1
#
_entry.id   AF-A0A832TN21-F1
#
_cell.length_a   1.000
_cell.length_b   1.000
_cell.length_c   1.000
_cell.angle_alpha   90.00
_cell.angle_beta   90.00
_cell.angle_gamma   90.00
#
_symmetry.space_group_name_H-M   'P 1'
#
loop_
_entity.id
_entity.type
_entity.pdbx_description
1 polymer ?
#
loop_
_entity_poly.entity_id
_entity_poly.type
_entity_poly.pdbx_seq_one_letter_code
_entity_poly.pdbx_strand_id
1 'polypeptide(L)' 'IADIAVGISSGQIKTGAPSRSERCAKYNRLLRIEEYLGESAAYAGKNFRIPF' A
#
# COMPACT_ATOMS: atom_id res chain seq x y z
N ILE A 1 5.71 -7.57 -1.44
CA ILE A 1 6.21 -6.27 -0.93
C ILE A 1 5.11 -5.33 -0.47
N ALA A 2 3.85 -5.48 -0.90
CA ALA A 2 2.74 -4.68 -0.37
C ALA A 2 2.62 -4.80 1.17
N ASP A 3 2.59 -6.03 1.68
CA ASP A 3 2.51 -6.32 3.13
C ASP A 3 3.72 -5.76 3.89
N ILE A 4 4.92 -5.82 3.31
CA ILE A 4 6.13 -5.26 3.90
C ILE A 4 6.02 -3.74 4.00
N ALA A 5 5.60 -3.07 2.92
CA ALA A 5 5.47 -1.61 2.89
C ALA A 5 4.46 -1.09 3.91
N VAL A 6 3.35 -1.82 4.13
CA VAL A 6 2.36 -1.51 5.16
C VAL A 6 2.91 -1.84 6.56
N GLY A 7 3.53 -3.00 6.75
CA GLY A 7 4.01 -3.46 8.06
C GLY A 7 5.13 -2.60 8.66
N ILE A 8 5.95 -1.95 7.84
CA ILE A 8 6.97 -0.98 8.29
C ILE A 8 6.47 0.46 8.27
N SER A 9 5.20 0.69 7.96
CA SER A 9 4.62 2.03 7.79
C SER A 9 5.44 2.92 6.85
N SER A 10 5.86 2.39 5.69
CA SER A 10 6.76 3.13 4.78
C SER A 10 6.11 4.38 4.14
N GLY A 11 4.78 4.46 4.10
CA GLY A 11 4.01 5.57 3.52
C GLY A 11 4.00 5.64 1.99
N GLN A 12 4.90 4.93 1.31
CA GLN A 12 5.00 4.88 -0.15
C GLN A 12 5.49 3.52 -0.63
N ILE A 13 5.08 3.15 -1.84
CA ILE A 13 5.58 1.95 -2.52
C ILE A 13 5.54 2.16 -4.04
N LYS A 14 6.63 1.82 -4.71
CA LYS A 14 6.69 1.80 -6.18
C LYS A 14 6.73 0.35 -6.65
N THR A 15 5.73 -0.05 -7.42
CA THR A 15 5.60 -1.43 -7.94
C THR A 15 5.32 -1.47 -9.46
N GLY A 16 5.65 -0.38 -10.17
CA GLY A 16 5.52 -0.24 -11.63
C GLY A 16 4.17 0.32 -12.06
N ALA A 17 3.91 0.34 -13.37
CA ALA A 17 2.61 0.79 -13.90
C ALA A 17 1.48 -0.18 -13.52
N PRO A 18 0.20 0.28 -13.49
CA PRO A 18 -0.98 -0.58 -13.29
C PRO A 18 -1.26 -1.44 -14.54
N SER A 19 -0.31 -2.29 -14.89
CA SER A 19 -0.34 -3.16 -16.05
C SER A 19 0.51 -4.40 -15.76
N ARG A 20 0.13 -5.53 -16.33
CA ARG A 20 0.69 -6.87 -16.08
C ARG A 20 0.39 -7.39 -14.66
N SER A 21 -0.04 -8.64 -14.60
CA SER A 21 -0.60 -9.24 -13.38
C SER A 21 0.36 -9.26 -12.19
N GLU A 22 1.66 -9.44 -12.44
CA GLU A 22 2.71 -9.43 -11.39
C GLU A 22 2.77 -8.11 -10.60
N ARG A 23 2.49 -6.98 -11.26
CA ARG A 23 2.46 -5.63 -10.69
C ARG A 23 1.10 -5.34 -10.08
N CYS A 24 0.02 -5.62 -10.82
CA CYS A 24 -1.35 -5.48 -10.35
C CYS A 24 -1.60 -6.27 -9.05
N ALA A 25 -0.98 -7.45 -8.90
CA ALA A 25 -1.06 -8.23 -7.67
C ALA A 25 -0.62 -7.47 -6.42
N LYS A 26 0.34 -6.54 -6.53
CA LYS A 26 0.79 -5.72 -5.39
C LYS A 26 -0.22 -4.63 -5.04
N TYR A 27 -0.79 -3.96 -6.05
CA TYR A 27 -1.88 -2.99 -5.85
C TYR A 27 -3.13 -3.64 -5.28
N ASN A 28 -3.56 -4.77 -5.84
CA ASN A 28 -4.70 -5.53 -5.32
C ASN A 28 -4.48 -6.02 -3.89
N ARG A 29 -3.23 -6.33 -3.53
CA ARG A 29 -2.89 -6.69 -2.16
C ARG A 29 -3.03 -5.50 -1.22
N LEU A 30 -2.65 -4.28 -1.62
CA LEU A 30 -2.88 -3.07 -0.83
C LEU A 30 -4.38 -2.84 -0.59
N LEU A 31 -5.21 -2.95 -1.63
CA LEU A 31 -6.67 -2.81 -1.51
C LEU A 31 -7.27 -3.84 -0.54
N ARG A 32 -6.83 -5.10 -0.60
CA ARG A 32 -7.26 -6.14 0.36
C ARG A 32 -6.80 -5.87 1.79
N ILE A 33 -5.61 -5.28 1.96
CA ILE A 33 -5.11 -4.90 3.29
C ILE A 33 -5.91 -3.72 3.84
N GLU A 34 -6.22 -2.73 3.00
CA GLU A 34 -7.11 -1.62 3.36
C GLU A 34 -8.50 -2.12 3.78
N GLU A 35 -9.10 -3.00 2.99
CA GLU A 35 -10.39 -3.65 3.32
C GLU A 35 -10.32 -4.43 4.64
N TYR A 36 -9.23 -5.17 4.87
CA TYR A 36 -9.02 -5.93 6.11
C TYR A 36 -8.87 -5.04 7.35
N LEU A 37 -8.19 -3.89 7.22
CA LEU A 37 -7.96 -2.95 8.33
C LEU A 37 -9.18 -2.06 8.60
N GLY A 38 -10.06 -1.87 7.61
CA GLY A 38 -11.29 -1.09 7.76
C GLY A 38 -11.02 0.32 8.30
N GLU A 39 -11.70 0.70 9.37
CA GLU A 39 -11.55 2.03 10.00
C GLU A 39 -10.17 2.30 10.59
N SER A 40 -9.35 1.26 10.80
CA SER A 40 -7.96 1.42 11.26
C SER A 40 -6.98 1.71 10.12
N ALA A 41 -7.43 1.59 8.86
CA ALA A 41 -6.61 1.94 7.71
C ALA A 41 -6.43 3.46 7.62
N ALA A 42 -5.20 3.90 7.39
CA ALA A 42 -4.92 5.31 7.16
C ALA A 42 -4.04 5.52 5.93
N TYR A 43 -4.43 6.48 5.10
CA TYR A 43 -3.72 6.83 3.88
C TYR A 43 -2.68 7.93 4.15
N ALA A 44 -1.41 7.65 3.85
CA ALA A 44 -0.31 8.58 4.12
C ALA A 44 -0.41 9.92 3.34
N GLY A 45 -1.06 9.93 2.17
CA GLY A 45 -1.34 11.14 1.39
C GLY A 45 -0.10 12.00 1.11
N LYS A 46 -0.19 13.30 1.41
CA LYS A 46 0.91 14.26 1.20
C LYS A 46 2.10 14.00 2.13
N ASN A 47 1.88 13.31 3.26
CA ASN A 47 2.89 13.03 4.28
C ASN A 47 3.60 11.69 4.06
N PHE A 48 3.61 11.16 2.83
CA PHE A 48 4.20 9.86 2.49
C PHE A 48 5.67 9.67 2.90
N ARG A 49 6.41 10.76 3.18
CA ARG A 49 7.81 10.72 3.63
C ARG A 49 7.96 10.46 5.13
N ILE A 50 6.99 10.91 5.93
CA ILE A 50 6.94 10.73 7.39
C ILE A 50 5.48 10.43 7.75
N PRO A 51 5.01 9.21 7.45
CA PRO A 51 3.65 8.80 7.74
C PRO A 51 3.52 8.44 9.24
N PHE A 52 2.44 8.94 9.86
CA PHE A 52 2.02 8.67 11.25
C PHE A 52 2.98 9.18 12.33
#